data_AF-S9UUZ3-F1
#
_entry.id   AF-S9UUZ3-F1
#
_cell.length_a   1.000
_cell.length_b   1.000
_cell.length_c   1.000
_cell.angle_alpha   90.00
_cell.angle_beta   90.00
_cell.angle_gamma   90.00
#
_symmetry.space_group_name_H-M   'P 1'
#
loop_
_entity.id
_entity.type
_entity.pdbx_description
1 polymer ?
#
loop_
_entity_poly.entity_id
_entity_poly.type
_entity_poly.pdbx_seq_one_letter_code
_entity_poly.pdbx_strand_id
1 'polypeptide(L)'
;MPEPKRSGNQACAEAMRERAYQQHRDRLAATKPAVDTSAPESAAFSRHIGKMGSQKKKFNQVERDNQVLVERLVHIMNTKGGVDNSEPWRDHNKAVDSQRRRQKKQDTIDAENQRMLQRLQNAKPTYSSEKLKKDRKANEMHASRISRYPYRPMDRPEPEPDLVQRAQAEDDSEDDDYEVDERAQRTPTPPLPQRPPPQQSPPPPQAPPSPPSPPRAAEPPAPQEASDEEPEYEDDYDESESSAHDDTNSSREDL
;
A
#
# COMPACT_ATOMS: atom_id res chain seq x y z
N MET A 1 -108.82 2.19 -52.55
CA MET A 1 -108.27 2.33 -53.92
C MET A 1 -107.86 0.94 -54.39
N PRO A 2 -108.45 0.39 -55.47
CA PRO A 2 -107.99 -0.89 -56.02
C PRO A 2 -106.67 -0.70 -56.77
N GLU A 3 -105.71 -1.62 -56.58
CA GLU A 3 -104.44 -1.57 -57.32
C GLU A 3 -104.67 -1.71 -58.84
N PRO A 4 -103.91 -0.98 -59.68
CA PRO A 4 -104.05 -1.10 -61.12
C PRO A 4 -103.69 -2.53 -61.56
N LYS A 5 -104.55 -3.13 -62.39
CA LYS A 5 -104.35 -4.49 -62.91
C LYS A 5 -103.02 -4.54 -63.67
N ARG A 6 -102.04 -5.31 -63.16
CA ARG A 6 -100.74 -5.48 -63.80
C ARG A 6 -100.93 -6.07 -65.18
N SER A 7 -100.46 -5.36 -66.20
CA SER A 7 -100.41 -5.86 -67.57
C SER A 7 -99.52 -7.11 -67.62
N GLY A 8 -99.88 -8.12 -68.44
CA GLY A 8 -99.08 -9.34 -68.57
C GLY A 8 -97.61 -9.07 -68.92
N ASN A 9 -97.34 -8.02 -69.71
CA ASN A 9 -95.99 -7.60 -70.04
C ASN A 9 -95.21 -7.07 -68.82
N GLN A 10 -95.88 -6.40 -67.89
CA GLN A 10 -95.27 -5.86 -66.67
C GLN A 10 -94.93 -6.99 -65.69
N ALA A 11 -95.82 -7.97 -65.52
CA ALA A 11 -95.57 -9.14 -64.69
C ALA A 11 -94.38 -9.97 -65.21
N CYS A 12 -94.28 -10.16 -66.52
CA CYS A 12 -93.12 -10.83 -67.14
C CYS A 12 -91.81 -10.05 -66.94
N ALA A 13 -91.84 -8.72 -67.04
CA ALA A 13 -90.67 -7.88 -66.81
C ALA A 13 -90.19 -7.92 -65.35
N GLU A 14 -91.12 -7.91 -64.39
CA GLU A 14 -90.82 -8.03 -62.97
C GLU A 14 -90.24 -9.41 -62.62
N ALA A 15 -90.83 -10.50 -63.12
CA ALA A 15 -90.34 -11.85 -62.93
C ALA A 15 -88.93 -12.05 -63.55
N MET A 16 -88.69 -11.45 -64.72
CA MET A 16 -87.37 -11.47 -65.35
C MET A 16 -86.33 -10.72 -64.51
N ARG A 17 -86.70 -9.56 -63.96
CA ARG A 17 -85.84 -8.77 -63.07
C ARG A 17 -85.51 -9.54 -61.79
N GLU A 18 -86.49 -10.20 -61.20
CA GLU A 18 -86.31 -11.00 -60.01
C GLU A 18 -85.40 -12.21 -60.27
N ARG A 19 -85.59 -12.89 -61.40
CA ARG A 19 -84.71 -13.99 -61.83
C ARG A 19 -83.28 -13.52 -62.07
N ALA A 20 -83.10 -12.37 -62.71
CA ALA A 20 -81.77 -11.78 -62.94
C ALA A 20 -81.09 -11.39 -61.61
N TYR A 21 -81.86 -10.88 -60.66
CA TYR A 21 -81.37 -10.54 -59.33
C TYR A 21 -80.94 -11.78 -58.55
N GLN A 22 -81.72 -12.86 -58.59
CA GLN A 22 -81.35 -14.15 -57.96
C GLN A 22 -80.05 -14.71 -58.57
N GLN A 23 -79.95 -14.75 -59.90
CA GLN A 23 -78.72 -15.21 -60.58
C GLN A 23 -77.50 -14.36 -60.20
N HIS A 24 -77.67 -13.05 -60.03
CA HIS A 24 -76.58 -12.17 -59.59
C HIS A 24 -76.14 -12.51 -58.17
N ARG A 25 -77.07 -12.75 -57.24
CA ARG A 25 -76.75 -13.15 -55.86
C ARG A 25 -76.05 -14.50 -55.81
N ASP A 26 -76.48 -15.47 -56.61
CA ASP A 26 -75.84 -16.78 -56.68
C ASP A 26 -74.40 -16.68 -57.17
N ARG A 27 -74.14 -15.80 -58.15
CA ARG A 27 -72.78 -15.52 -58.62
C ARG A 27 -71.92 -14.88 -57.53
N LEU A 28 -72.46 -13.91 -56.78
CA LEU A 28 -71.73 -13.30 -55.66
C LEU A 28 -71.44 -14.29 -54.52
N ALA A 29 -72.34 -15.25 -54.27
CA ALA A 29 -72.10 -16.29 -53.27
C ALA A 29 -71.04 -17.31 -53.74
N ALA A 30 -71.00 -17.61 -55.04
CA ALA A 30 -70.05 -18.55 -55.63
C ALA A 30 -68.65 -17.96 -55.88
N THR A 31 -68.49 -16.63 -55.88
CA THR A 31 -67.17 -16.00 -56.04
C THR A 31 -66.29 -16.26 -54.82
N LYS A 32 -65.10 -16.81 -55.05
CA LYS A 32 -64.10 -17.00 -53.99
C LYS A 32 -63.50 -15.66 -53.57
N PRO A 33 -63.30 -15.39 -52.28
CA PRO A 33 -62.61 -14.18 -51.83
C PRO A 33 -61.14 -14.20 -52.32
N ALA A 34 -60.67 -13.08 -52.85
CA ALA A 34 -59.29 -12.94 -53.34
C ALA A 34 -58.25 -12.78 -52.22
N VAL A 35 -58.72 -12.44 -51.01
CA VAL A 35 -57.89 -12.21 -49.83
C VAL A 35 -58.40 -13.10 -48.72
N ASP A 36 -57.50 -13.91 -48.16
CA ASP A 36 -57.77 -14.67 -46.96
C ASP A 36 -57.92 -13.69 -45.78
N THR A 37 -59.11 -13.69 -45.18
CA THR A 37 -59.45 -12.88 -44.00
C THR A 37 -59.62 -13.75 -42.76
N SER A 38 -59.28 -15.04 -42.85
CA SER A 38 -59.25 -15.91 -41.67
C SER A 38 -58.17 -15.44 -40.70
N ALA A 39 -58.46 -15.56 -39.41
CA ALA A 39 -57.48 -15.20 -38.39
C ALA A 39 -56.30 -16.18 -38.47
N PRO A 40 -55.04 -15.70 -38.58
CA PRO A 40 -53.90 -16.60 -38.63
C PRO A 40 -53.85 -17.43 -37.35
N GLU A 41 -53.53 -18.72 -37.50
CA GLU A 41 -53.29 -19.62 -36.37
C GLU A 41 -52.24 -18.95 -35.47
N SER A 42 -52.61 -18.69 -34.22
CA SER A 42 -51.78 -17.95 -33.30
C SER A 42 -50.43 -18.64 -33.22
N ALA A 43 -49.41 -18.04 -33.84
CA ALA A 43 -48.04 -18.40 -33.60
C ALA A 43 -47.73 -18.02 -32.15
N ALA A 44 -48.14 -18.89 -31.22
CA ALA A 44 -47.66 -18.88 -29.87
C ALA A 44 -46.15 -19.02 -30.01
N PHE A 45 -45.44 -17.89 -29.92
CA PHE A 45 -44.00 -17.83 -29.99
C PHE A 45 -43.43 -18.93 -29.10
N SER A 46 -42.90 -19.98 -29.73
CA SER A 46 -42.21 -21.05 -29.02
C SER A 46 -41.04 -20.40 -28.30
N ARG A 47 -41.24 -20.09 -27.01
CA ARG A 47 -40.16 -19.64 -26.14
C ARG A 47 -39.25 -20.85 -25.99
N HIS A 48 -38.19 -20.89 -26.79
CA HIS A 48 -37.18 -21.94 -26.69
C HIS A 48 -36.73 -22.06 -25.23
N ILE A 49 -37.06 -23.18 -24.59
CA ILE A 49 -36.90 -23.42 -23.16
C ILE A 49 -35.45 -23.17 -22.70
N GLY A 50 -34.45 -23.39 -23.57
CA GLY A 50 -33.04 -23.08 -23.31
C GLY A 50 -32.70 -21.59 -23.11
N LYS A 51 -33.52 -20.66 -23.62
CA LYS A 51 -33.33 -19.21 -23.41
C LYS A 51 -33.70 -18.78 -21.99
N MET A 52 -34.63 -19.48 -21.34
CA MET A 52 -35.11 -19.15 -19.99
C MET A 52 -34.05 -19.42 -18.92
N GLY A 53 -33.34 -20.55 -19.00
CA GLY A 53 -32.21 -20.84 -18.11
C GLY A 53 -31.03 -19.88 -18.30
N SER A 54 -30.78 -19.45 -19.54
CA SER A 54 -29.74 -18.44 -19.84
C SER A 54 -30.10 -17.06 -19.30
N GLN A 55 -31.38 -16.69 -19.33
CA GLN A 55 -31.88 -15.47 -18.70
C GLN A 55 -31.78 -15.52 -17.18
N LYS A 56 -32.12 -16.65 -16.55
CA LYS A 56 -31.96 -16.85 -15.10
C LYS A 56 -30.49 -16.71 -14.66
N LYS A 57 -29.55 -17.32 -15.40
CA LYS A 57 -28.10 -17.16 -15.12
C LYS A 57 -27.62 -15.71 -15.23
N LYS A 58 -28.07 -14.98 -16.25
CA LYS A 58 -27.75 -13.55 -16.42
C LYS A 58 -28.35 -12.70 -15.29
N PHE A 59 -29.58 -12.99 -14.91
CA PHE A 59 -30.27 -12.31 -13.81
C PHE A 59 -29.54 -12.51 -12.48
N ASN A 60 -29.20 -13.76 -12.14
CA ASN A 60 -28.44 -14.08 -10.93
C ASN A 60 -27.05 -13.44 -10.91
N GLN A 61 -26.41 -13.28 -12.07
CA GLN A 61 -25.14 -12.57 -12.17
C GLN A 61 -25.31 -11.08 -11.85
N VAL A 62 -26.34 -10.44 -12.43
CA VAL A 62 -26.66 -9.03 -12.17
C VAL A 62 -27.01 -8.81 -10.70
N GLU A 63 -27.76 -9.70 -10.06
CA GLU A 63 -28.08 -9.59 -8.63
C GLU A 63 -26.83 -9.65 -7.75
N ARG A 64 -25.93 -10.61 -8.00
CA ARG A 64 -24.65 -10.70 -7.27
C ARG A 64 -23.79 -9.46 -7.47
N ASP A 65 -23.71 -8.95 -8.69
CA ASP A 65 -22.95 -7.75 -9.00
C ASP A 65 -23.56 -6.50 -8.32
N ASN A 66 -24.89 -6.43 -8.24
CA ASN A 66 -25.60 -5.37 -7.53
C ASN A 66 -25.36 -5.44 -6.01
N GLN A 67 -25.36 -6.63 -5.41
CA GLN A 67 -25.03 -6.82 -3.99
C GLN A 67 -23.62 -6.32 -3.68
N VAL A 68 -22.62 -6.76 -4.46
CA VAL A 68 -21.22 -6.32 -4.30
C VAL A 68 -21.09 -4.81 -4.48
N LEU A 69 -21.81 -4.22 -5.43
CA LEU A 69 -21.81 -2.77 -5.63
C LEU A 69 -22.36 -2.04 -4.41
N VAL A 70 -23.50 -2.48 -3.89
CA VAL A 70 -24.13 -1.88 -2.71
C VAL A 70 -23.22 -2.01 -1.49
N GLU A 71 -22.63 -3.17 -1.24
CA GLU A 71 -21.65 -3.37 -0.15
C GLU A 71 -20.47 -2.39 -0.25
N ARG A 72 -19.91 -2.22 -1.44
CA ARG A 72 -18.81 -1.26 -1.68
C ARG A 72 -19.25 0.18 -1.47
N LEU A 73 -20.44 0.55 -1.92
CA LEU A 73 -21.00 1.89 -1.72
C LEU A 73 -21.26 2.17 -0.24
N VAL A 74 -21.87 1.22 0.49
CA VAL A 74 -22.06 1.31 1.94
C VAL A 74 -20.72 1.45 2.64
N HIS A 75 -19.71 0.67 2.23
CA HIS A 75 -18.35 0.80 2.76
C HIS A 75 -17.79 2.22 2.52
N ILE A 76 -17.89 2.76 1.31
CA ILE A 76 -17.43 4.12 0.98
C ILE A 76 -18.20 5.19 1.76
N MET A 77 -19.53 5.05 1.88
CA MET A 77 -20.40 5.98 2.61
C MET A 77 -20.07 5.97 4.12
N ASN A 78 -19.87 4.79 4.70
CA ASN A 78 -19.52 4.63 6.11
C ASN A 78 -18.09 5.11 6.40
N THR A 79 -17.16 4.90 5.48
CA THR A 79 -15.75 5.32 5.62
C THR A 79 -15.51 6.78 5.19
N LYS A 80 -16.54 7.51 4.76
CA LYS A 80 -16.50 8.93 4.32
C LYS A 80 -15.36 9.24 3.34
N GLY A 81 -14.97 8.27 2.51
CA GLY A 81 -13.89 8.46 1.53
C GLY A 81 -12.60 8.95 2.17
N GLY A 82 -12.03 8.17 3.10
CA GLY A 82 -10.69 8.40 3.62
C GLY A 82 -9.65 8.31 2.51
N VAL A 83 -9.46 9.39 1.76
CA VAL A 83 -8.20 9.64 1.08
C VAL A 83 -7.15 9.65 2.18
N ASP A 84 -6.11 8.83 2.05
CA ASP A 84 -4.90 8.82 2.88
C ASP A 84 -4.10 10.13 2.66
N ASN A 85 -4.77 11.25 2.86
CA ASN A 85 -4.22 12.59 2.96
C ASN A 85 -4.42 13.10 4.39
N SER A 86 -4.43 12.19 5.37
CA SER A 86 -3.88 12.58 6.66
C SER A 86 -2.38 12.62 6.48
N GLU A 87 -1.83 13.83 6.51
CA GLU A 87 -0.43 14.10 6.77
C GLU A 87 0.19 13.00 7.67
N PRO A 88 1.12 12.14 7.18
CA PRO A 88 1.62 10.96 7.89
C PRO A 88 2.32 11.27 9.23
N TRP A 89 2.46 12.55 9.57
CA TRP A 89 3.00 13.07 10.82
C TRP A 89 1.94 13.38 11.90
N ARG A 90 0.64 13.31 11.61
CA ARG A 90 -0.44 13.55 12.60
C ARG A 90 -0.89 12.32 13.39
N ASP A 91 -0.32 11.14 13.12
CA ASP A 91 -0.49 9.99 14.00
C ASP A 91 0.37 10.17 15.26
N HIS A 92 -0.19 10.79 16.30
CA HIS A 92 0.50 11.02 17.58
C HIS A 92 1.02 9.69 18.19
N ASN A 93 0.38 8.57 17.88
CA ASN A 93 0.80 7.23 18.31
C ASN A 93 2.05 6.73 17.55
N LYS A 94 2.21 7.04 16.25
CA LYS A 94 3.42 6.65 15.48
C LYS A 94 4.67 7.38 15.97
N ALA A 95 4.54 8.64 16.40
CA ALA A 95 5.65 9.42 16.94
C ALA A 95 6.16 8.82 18.26
N VAL A 96 5.26 8.45 19.17
CA VAL A 96 5.58 7.79 20.45
C VAL A 96 6.24 6.42 20.21
N ASP A 97 5.71 5.63 19.28
CA ASP A 97 6.30 4.34 18.90
C ASP A 97 7.67 4.49 18.22
N SER A 98 7.91 5.60 17.51
CA SER A 98 9.23 5.89 16.93
C SER A 98 10.26 6.22 18.02
N GLN A 99 9.87 7.00 19.03
CA GLN A 99 10.74 7.38 20.14
C GLN A 99 11.05 6.18 21.03
N ARG A 100 10.06 5.36 21.37
CA ARG A 100 10.26 4.11 22.12
C ARG A 100 11.17 3.14 21.38
N ARG A 101 11.01 3.00 20.07
CA ARG A 101 11.91 2.18 19.23
C ARG A 101 13.33 2.73 19.22
N ARG A 102 13.50 4.05 19.18
CA ARG A 102 14.82 4.69 19.25
C ARG A 102 15.48 4.47 20.61
N GLN A 103 14.75 4.65 21.71
CA GLN A 103 15.26 4.40 23.05
C GLN A 103 15.70 2.94 23.21
N LYS A 104 14.87 1.97 22.82
CA LYS A 104 15.24 0.55 22.87
C LYS A 104 16.51 0.23 22.07
N LYS A 105 16.68 0.85 20.89
CA LYS A 105 17.92 0.72 20.10
C LYS A 105 19.12 1.34 20.82
N GLN A 106 18.96 2.49 21.45
CA GLN A 106 20.01 3.13 22.23
C GLN A 106 20.43 2.25 23.40
N ASP A 107 19.48 1.70 24.16
CA ASP A 107 19.75 0.79 25.28
C ASP A 107 20.51 -0.46 24.81
N THR A 108 20.16 -0.99 23.63
CA THR A 108 20.85 -2.13 23.02
C THR A 108 22.31 -1.78 22.69
N ILE A 109 22.52 -0.62 22.06
CA ILE A 109 23.86 -0.11 21.72
C ILE A 109 24.68 0.11 22.99
N ASP A 110 24.09 0.68 24.03
CA ASP A 110 24.78 0.99 25.28
C ASP A 110 25.18 -0.30 26.02
N ALA A 111 24.31 -1.31 26.04
CA ALA A 111 24.64 -2.63 26.59
C ALA A 111 25.78 -3.32 25.82
N GLU A 112 25.76 -3.22 24.48
CA GLU A 112 26.83 -3.76 23.64
C GLU A 112 28.15 -3.02 23.84
N ASN A 113 28.11 -1.68 23.91
CA ASN A 113 29.26 -0.83 24.21
C ASN A 113 29.86 -1.16 25.57
N GLN A 114 29.05 -1.37 26.60
CA GLN A 114 29.51 -1.81 27.92
C GLN A 114 30.20 -3.17 27.84
N ARG A 115 29.63 -4.13 27.10
CA ARG A 115 30.24 -5.45 26.90
C ARG A 115 31.57 -5.37 26.15
N MET A 116 31.67 -4.53 25.12
CA MET A 116 32.92 -4.29 24.40
C MET A 116 33.97 -3.63 25.31
N LEU A 117 33.57 -2.63 26.09
CA LEU A 117 34.46 -1.96 27.03
C LEU A 117 35.02 -2.94 28.06
N GLN A 118 34.17 -3.79 28.66
CA GLN A 118 34.61 -4.84 29.58
C GLN A 118 35.60 -5.80 28.92
N ARG A 119 35.36 -6.19 27.65
CA ARG A 119 36.30 -7.04 26.91
C ARG A 119 37.65 -6.35 26.69
N LEU A 120 37.65 -5.06 26.35
CA LEU A 120 38.88 -4.29 26.15
C LEU A 120 39.64 -4.09 27.46
N GLN A 121 38.95 -3.79 28.56
CA GLN A 121 39.57 -3.62 29.88
C GLN A 121 40.15 -4.93 30.40
N ASN A 122 39.47 -6.06 30.17
CA ASN A 122 39.93 -7.37 30.60
C ASN A 122 40.91 -8.03 29.62
N ALA A 123 41.09 -7.46 28.43
CA ALA A 123 42.03 -7.98 27.44
C ALA A 123 43.46 -7.79 27.96
N LYS A 124 44.16 -8.92 28.14
CA LYS A 124 45.56 -8.90 28.53
C LYS A 124 46.42 -8.53 27.32
N PRO A 125 47.42 -7.65 27.46
CA PRO A 125 48.34 -7.35 26.38
C PRO A 125 49.13 -8.60 26.00
N THR A 126 49.17 -8.92 24.70
CA THR A 126 49.91 -10.07 24.15
C THR A 126 51.42 -9.97 24.41
N TYR A 127 51.94 -8.74 24.44
CA TYR A 127 53.34 -8.46 24.69
C TYR A 127 53.52 -7.68 25.98
N SER A 128 54.43 -8.16 26.84
CA SER A 128 54.89 -7.40 28.01
C SER A 128 56.05 -6.51 27.60
N SER A 129 55.91 -5.21 27.84
CA SER A 129 56.97 -4.22 27.57
C SER A 129 58.26 -4.54 28.36
N GLU A 130 58.13 -5.07 29.58
CA GLU A 130 59.26 -5.50 30.39
C GLU A 130 59.97 -6.71 29.79
N LYS A 131 59.20 -7.69 29.29
CA LYS A 131 59.77 -8.84 28.60
C LYS A 131 60.52 -8.39 27.35
N LEU A 132 59.91 -7.54 26.52
CA LEU A 132 60.55 -7.02 25.32
C LEU A 132 61.83 -6.23 25.62
N LYS A 133 61.87 -5.43 26.71
CA LYS A 133 63.08 -4.73 27.15
C LYS A 133 64.20 -5.71 27.56
N LYS A 134 63.85 -6.77 28.30
CA LYS A 134 64.81 -7.82 28.72
C LYS A 134 65.34 -8.60 27.51
N ASP A 135 64.44 -9.04 26.65
CA ASP A 135 64.77 -9.78 25.42
C ASP A 135 65.64 -8.93 24.51
N ARG A 136 65.32 -7.64 24.34
CA ARG A 136 66.16 -6.68 23.60
C ARG A 136 67.56 -6.57 24.19
N LYS A 137 67.69 -6.36 25.50
CA LYS A 137 69.00 -6.27 26.16
C LYS A 137 69.82 -7.55 25.98
N ALA A 138 69.21 -8.71 26.11
CA ALA A 138 69.87 -9.98 25.85
C ALA A 138 70.33 -10.07 24.39
N ASN A 139 69.47 -9.70 23.45
CA ASN A 139 69.77 -9.72 22.03
C ASN A 139 70.89 -8.74 21.65
N GLU A 140 70.94 -7.55 22.26
CA GLU A 140 72.04 -6.60 22.10
C GLU A 140 73.37 -7.16 22.60
N MET A 141 73.36 -7.86 23.75
CA MET A 141 74.55 -8.55 24.27
C MET A 141 74.99 -9.69 23.36
N HIS A 142 74.05 -10.41 22.74
CA HIS A 142 74.37 -11.44 21.75
C HIS A 142 74.97 -10.81 20.49
N ALA A 143 74.34 -9.76 19.97
CA ALA A 143 74.79 -9.01 18.82
C ALA A 143 76.21 -8.46 19.02
N SER A 144 76.52 -7.91 20.20
CA SER A 144 77.87 -7.42 20.51
C SER A 144 78.93 -8.51 20.57
N ARG A 145 78.54 -9.74 20.93
CA ARG A 145 79.46 -10.88 21.03
C ARG A 145 79.73 -11.53 19.67
N ILE A 146 78.74 -11.55 18.78
CA ILE A 146 78.86 -12.17 17.45
C ILE A 146 79.30 -11.19 16.37
N SER A 147 79.26 -9.89 16.65
CA SER A 147 79.66 -8.85 15.70
C SER A 147 81.16 -8.88 15.45
N ARG A 148 81.54 -8.91 14.17
CA ARG A 148 82.94 -8.76 13.73
C ARG A 148 83.51 -7.37 14.00
N TYR A 149 82.66 -6.35 14.08
CA TYR A 149 83.01 -4.94 14.30
C TYR A 149 82.32 -4.42 15.57
N PRO A 150 82.76 -3.30 16.16
CA PRO A 150 82.16 -2.76 17.39
C PRO A 150 80.65 -2.53 17.24
N TYR A 151 79.86 -3.31 17.96
CA TYR A 151 78.40 -3.23 17.91
C TYR A 151 77.88 -1.93 18.56
N ARG A 152 76.97 -1.26 17.87
CA ARG A 152 76.29 -0.04 18.33
C ARG A 152 74.79 -0.32 18.51
N PRO A 153 74.22 -0.12 19.72
CA PRO A 153 72.78 -0.22 19.93
C PRO A 153 72.00 0.83 19.14
N MET A 154 70.86 0.44 18.57
CA MET A 154 70.03 1.27 17.67
C MET A 154 69.37 2.48 18.35
N ASP A 155 69.21 2.45 19.68
CA ASP A 155 68.58 3.54 20.44
C ASP A 155 69.56 4.70 20.76
N ARG A 156 70.83 4.57 20.37
CA ARG A 156 71.84 5.61 20.64
C ARG A 156 71.87 6.60 19.46
N PRO A 157 71.53 7.88 19.67
CA PRO A 157 71.72 8.89 18.62
C PRO A 157 73.21 8.92 18.23
N GLU A 158 73.49 9.15 16.94
CA GLU A 158 74.86 9.19 16.45
C GLU A 158 75.67 10.22 17.25
N PRO A 159 76.88 9.87 17.72
CA PRO A 159 77.81 10.89 18.14
C PRO A 159 78.18 11.71 16.89
N GLU A 160 77.80 12.98 16.89
CA GLU A 160 78.26 13.97 15.91
C GLU A 160 79.79 13.83 15.74
N PRO A 161 80.30 13.84 14.49
CA PRO A 161 81.73 13.67 14.25
C PRO A 161 82.53 14.77 14.95
N ASP A 162 83.60 14.36 15.64
CA ASP A 162 84.48 15.19 16.46
C ASP A 162 85.22 16.25 15.60
N LEU A 163 84.55 17.37 15.30
CA LEU A 163 85.09 18.52 14.59
C LEU A 163 85.81 19.48 15.56
N VAL A 164 86.70 18.97 16.41
CA VAL A 164 87.51 19.79 17.32
C VAL A 164 88.93 19.93 16.79
N GLN A 165 89.11 20.46 15.57
CA GLN A 165 90.41 21.00 15.10
C GLN A 165 90.30 22.21 14.14
N ARG A 166 89.17 22.93 14.10
CA ARG A 166 89.05 24.15 13.26
C ARG A 166 88.67 25.43 14.01
N ALA A 167 88.72 25.42 15.34
CA ALA A 167 88.41 26.58 16.18
C ALA A 167 89.64 27.49 16.43
N GLN A 168 90.51 27.67 15.43
CA GLN A 168 91.61 28.65 15.47
C GLN A 168 91.79 29.30 14.09
N ALA A 169 90.72 29.89 13.57
CA ALA A 169 90.80 31.01 12.64
C ALA A 169 89.41 31.65 12.57
N GLU A 170 89.38 32.97 12.73
CA GLU A 170 88.25 33.87 12.44
C GLU A 170 87.28 34.08 13.62
N ASP A 171 87.86 34.77 14.61
CA ASP A 171 87.24 35.92 15.28
C ASP A 171 86.97 37.03 14.23
N ASP A 172 85.98 37.89 14.49
CA ASP A 172 85.46 39.03 13.68
C ASP A 172 84.26 38.76 12.72
N SER A 173 83.04 38.85 13.27
CA SER A 173 82.01 39.81 12.80
C SER A 173 80.77 39.81 13.72
N GLU A 174 80.71 40.88 14.51
CA GLU A 174 79.58 41.78 14.76
C GLU A 174 78.18 41.23 15.08
N ASP A 175 77.68 41.77 16.20
CA ASP A 175 76.33 41.67 16.74
C ASP A 175 75.24 41.94 15.70
N ASP A 176 74.26 41.04 15.62
CA ASP A 176 72.86 41.42 15.44
C ASP A 176 71.97 40.45 16.25
N ASP A 177 71.31 41.06 17.21
CA ASP A 177 70.31 40.59 18.14
C ASP A 177 68.98 40.29 17.42
N TYR A 178 68.71 39.01 17.19
CA TYR A 178 67.38 38.52 16.79
C TYR A 178 66.85 37.54 17.85
N GLU A 179 66.10 38.08 18.80
CA GLU A 179 65.32 37.30 19.77
C GLU A 179 64.16 36.61 19.02
N VAL A 180 64.31 35.32 18.67
CA VAL A 180 63.22 34.53 18.09
C VAL A 180 62.35 33.98 19.23
N ASP A 181 61.29 34.72 19.51
CA ASP A 181 60.25 34.37 20.49
C ASP A 181 59.43 33.17 19.99
N GLU A 182 59.93 31.95 20.23
CA GLU A 182 59.32 30.69 19.78
C GLU A 182 58.14 30.23 20.65
N ARG A 183 57.30 31.17 21.12
CA ARG A 183 56.12 30.89 21.95
C ARG A 183 54.78 31.27 21.32
N ALA A 184 54.76 31.70 20.06
CA ALA A 184 53.56 32.22 19.40
C ALA A 184 53.07 31.41 18.18
N GLN A 185 53.02 30.06 18.24
CA GLN A 185 52.25 29.25 17.28
C GLN A 185 51.46 28.08 17.88
N ARG A 186 51.08 28.16 19.16
CA ARG A 186 49.87 27.47 19.61
C ARG A 186 48.68 28.36 19.29
N THR A 187 48.15 28.25 18.08
CA THR A 187 46.80 28.74 17.84
C THR A 187 45.87 27.98 18.80
N PRO A 188 45.09 28.67 19.65
CA PRO A 188 44.04 27.98 20.38
C PRO A 188 43.07 27.44 19.33
N THR A 189 42.85 26.13 19.38
CA THR A 189 41.78 25.48 18.61
C THR A 189 40.49 26.26 18.90
N PRO A 190 39.78 26.76 17.88
CA PRO A 190 38.56 27.51 18.13
C PRO A 190 37.59 26.61 18.91
N PRO A 191 36.94 27.12 19.99
CA PRO A 191 35.95 26.33 20.69
C PRO A 191 34.86 25.94 19.69
N LEU A 192 34.52 24.64 19.67
CA LEU A 192 33.36 24.15 18.93
C LEU A 192 32.17 25.03 19.26
N PRO A 193 31.35 25.45 18.25
CA PRO A 193 30.19 26.27 18.51
C PRO A 193 29.32 25.54 19.52
N GLN A 194 29.17 26.16 20.70
CA GLN A 194 28.23 25.68 21.70
C GLN A 194 26.86 25.70 21.03
N ARG A 195 26.26 24.51 20.89
CA ARG A 195 24.87 24.40 20.48
C ARG A 195 24.06 25.27 21.45
N PRO A 196 23.31 26.27 20.96
CA PRO A 196 22.56 27.14 21.85
C PRO A 196 21.66 26.26 22.74
N PRO A 197 21.51 26.60 24.04
CA PRO A 197 20.52 25.93 24.87
C PRO A 197 19.17 26.01 24.13
N PRO A 198 18.33 24.96 24.20
CA PRO A 198 17.04 24.96 23.51
C PRO A 198 16.31 26.24 23.90
N GLN A 199 16.11 27.13 22.92
CA GLN A 199 15.24 28.28 23.10
C GLN A 199 13.89 27.68 23.47
N GLN A 200 13.44 27.94 24.69
CA GLN A 200 12.05 27.70 25.05
C GLN A 200 11.25 28.60 24.12
N SER A 201 10.58 27.99 23.14
CA SER A 201 9.60 28.69 22.33
C SER A 201 8.64 29.42 23.27
N PRO A 202 8.30 30.69 23.00
CA PRO A 202 7.26 31.34 23.78
C PRO A 202 6.00 30.46 23.75
N PRO A 203 5.27 30.33 24.88
CA PRO A 203 4.05 29.55 24.89
C PRO A 203 3.11 30.07 23.79
N PRO A 204 2.45 29.17 23.04
CA PRO A 204 1.54 29.59 21.99
C PRO A 204 0.48 30.53 22.57
N PRO A 205 0.06 31.57 21.83
CA PRO A 205 -1.01 32.45 22.28
C PRO A 205 -2.22 31.57 22.61
N GLN A 206 -2.80 31.79 23.80
CA GLN A 206 -4.00 31.07 24.23
C GLN A 206 -5.06 31.20 23.15
N ALA A 207 -5.56 30.06 22.68
CA ALA A 207 -6.62 30.02 21.69
C ALA A 207 -7.82 30.82 22.23
N PRO A 208 -8.48 31.63 21.38
CA PRO A 208 -9.69 32.33 21.79
C PRO A 208 -10.73 31.30 22.28
N PRO A 209 -11.55 31.65 23.28
CA PRO A 209 -12.57 30.74 23.79
C PRO A 209 -13.50 30.31 22.66
N SER A 210 -13.75 29.00 22.59
CA SER A 210 -14.64 28.38 21.61
C SER A 210 -16.01 29.08 21.59
N PRO A 211 -16.60 29.36 20.42
CA PRO A 211 -17.96 29.88 20.38
C PRO A 211 -18.94 28.87 20.99
N PRO A 212 -20.00 29.33 21.67
CA PRO A 212 -20.99 28.46 22.29
C PRO A 212 -21.65 27.57 21.23
N SER A 213 -21.81 26.28 21.56
CA SER A 213 -22.44 25.29 20.69
C SER A 213 -23.85 25.74 20.28
N PRO A 214 -24.26 25.52 19.01
CA PRO A 214 -25.63 25.82 18.59
C PRO A 214 -26.63 24.93 19.33
N PRO A 215 -27.86 25.42 19.57
CA PRO A 215 -28.87 24.66 20.30
C PRO A 215 -29.19 23.35 19.56
N ARG A 216 -29.20 22.26 20.34
CA ARG A 216 -29.57 20.90 19.94
C ARG A 216 -30.90 20.93 19.17
N ALA A 217 -30.83 20.71 17.86
CA ALA A 217 -32.02 20.51 17.04
C ALA A 217 -32.80 19.31 17.60
N ALA A 218 -34.11 19.48 17.73
CA ALA A 218 -35.02 18.49 18.28
C ALA A 218 -34.89 17.16 17.53
N GLU A 219 -34.83 16.07 18.31
CA GLU A 219 -34.89 14.70 17.80
C GLU A 219 -36.19 14.49 17.01
N PRO A 220 -36.13 13.90 15.80
CA PRO A 220 -37.34 13.48 15.10
C PRO A 220 -38.00 12.31 15.84
N PRO A 221 -39.35 12.23 15.86
CA PRO A 221 -40.06 11.15 16.53
C PRO A 221 -39.79 9.80 15.88
N ALA A 222 -39.70 8.77 16.73
CA ALA A 222 -39.44 7.38 16.39
C ALA A 222 -40.41 6.85 15.31
N PRO A 223 -39.92 6.04 14.34
CA PRO A 223 -40.80 5.32 13.44
C PRO A 223 -41.58 4.24 14.21
N GLN A 224 -42.88 4.19 13.96
CA GLN A 224 -43.80 3.21 14.52
C GLN A 224 -43.43 1.80 14.03
N GLU A 225 -43.44 0.85 14.96
CA GLU A 225 -43.27 -0.58 14.72
C GLU A 225 -44.29 -1.07 13.68
N ALA A 226 -43.79 -1.44 12.50
CA ALA A 226 -44.51 -2.27 11.56
C ALA A 226 -44.20 -3.73 11.93
N SER A 227 -45.24 -4.51 12.17
CA SER A 227 -45.19 -5.94 12.46
C SER A 227 -44.57 -6.71 11.29
N ASP A 228 -43.39 -7.28 11.51
CA ASP A 228 -42.77 -8.29 10.64
C ASP A 228 -43.54 -9.61 10.79
N GLU A 229 -44.38 -9.95 9.80
CA GLU A 229 -44.75 -11.33 9.52
C GLU A 229 -43.65 -11.93 8.64
N GLU A 230 -42.78 -12.75 9.25
CA GLU A 230 -41.82 -13.57 8.51
C GLU A 230 -42.54 -14.70 7.76
N PRO A 231 -42.29 -14.91 6.46
CA PRO A 231 -42.68 -16.15 5.80
C PRO A 231 -41.68 -17.26 6.13
N GLU A 232 -42.16 -18.36 6.73
CA GLU A 232 -41.43 -19.62 6.86
C GLU A 232 -40.91 -20.08 5.49
N TYR A 233 -39.59 -20.18 5.34
CA TYR A 233 -38.92 -20.75 4.18
C TYR A 233 -38.63 -22.22 4.48
N GLU A 234 -39.33 -23.15 3.82
CA GLU A 234 -39.00 -24.57 3.84
C GLU A 234 -37.73 -24.80 3.01
N ASP A 235 -36.63 -25.12 3.70
CA ASP A 235 -35.35 -25.47 3.09
C ASP A 235 -35.35 -26.94 2.63
N ASP A 236 -35.72 -27.18 1.37
CA ASP A 236 -35.43 -28.43 0.66
C ASP A 236 -33.93 -28.46 0.26
N TYR A 237 -33.06 -28.92 1.16
CA TYR A 237 -31.67 -29.23 0.85
C TYR A 237 -31.57 -30.58 0.11
N ASP A 238 -31.31 -30.51 -1.20
CA ASP A 238 -30.89 -31.65 -2.03
C ASP A 238 -29.41 -31.96 -1.77
N GLU A 239 -29.17 -32.99 -0.97
CA GLU A 239 -27.84 -33.51 -0.61
C GLU A 239 -27.33 -34.45 -1.72
N SER A 240 -26.89 -33.87 -2.84
CA SER A 240 -26.31 -34.62 -3.95
C SER A 240 -25.13 -33.88 -4.57
N GLU A 241 -23.98 -34.55 -4.62
CA GLU A 241 -22.76 -34.21 -5.39
C GLU A 241 -21.67 -33.36 -4.69
N SER A 242 -20.77 -34.04 -3.98
CA SER A 242 -19.32 -33.75 -4.10
C SER A 242 -18.51 -35.04 -4.12
N SER A 243 -18.56 -35.72 -5.26
CA SER A 243 -17.67 -36.81 -5.63
C SER A 243 -16.46 -36.25 -6.39
N ALA A 244 -15.27 -36.61 -5.91
CA ALA A 244 -14.00 -36.65 -6.64
C ALA A 244 -13.40 -35.34 -7.16
N HIS A 245 -12.39 -34.84 -6.44
CA HIS A 245 -11.10 -34.48 -7.05
C HIS A 245 -10.04 -34.38 -5.96
N ASP A 246 -9.17 -35.38 -5.86
CA ASP A 246 -7.83 -35.18 -5.30
C ASP A 246 -6.82 -35.69 -6.32
N ASP A 247 -6.19 -34.70 -6.96
CA ASP A 247 -5.14 -34.87 -7.93
C ASP A 247 -3.82 -35.21 -7.23
N THR A 248 -3.16 -36.20 -7.81
CA THR A 248 -1.71 -36.37 -7.96
C THR A 248 -0.82 -35.26 -7.37
N ASN A 249 -0.04 -35.56 -6.33
CA ASN A 249 1.36 -35.13 -6.24
C ASN A 249 2.12 -35.84 -5.09
N SER A 250 3.02 -36.76 -5.40
CA SER A 250 4.18 -37.04 -4.52
C SER A 250 5.28 -37.77 -5.30
N SER A 251 6.21 -36.97 -5.83
CA SER A 251 7.68 -37.15 -5.83
C SER A 251 8.17 -38.52 -5.34
N ARG A 252 8.88 -39.36 -6.11
CA ARG A 252 10.25 -39.15 -6.66
C ARG A 252 11.16 -38.40 -5.69
N GLU A 253 11.84 -39.14 -4.81
CA GLU A 253 13.29 -39.07 -4.56
C GLU A 253 13.73 -40.07 -3.47
N ASP A 254 14.91 -40.66 -3.69
CA ASP A 254 15.86 -41.26 -2.74
C ASP A 254 15.59 -42.61 -2.03
N LEU A 255 16.12 -43.70 -2.62
CA LEU A 255 17.24 -44.56 -2.15
C LEU A 255 17.25 -45.93 -2.84
#